data_AF-A0A7L6B6J1-F1
#
_entry.id   AF-A0A7L6B6J1-F1
#
_cell.length_a   1.000
_cell.length_b   1.000
_cell.length_c   1.000
_cell.angle_alpha   90.00
_cell.angle_beta   90.00
_cell.angle_gamma   90.00
#
_symmetry.space_group_name_H-M   'P 1'
#
loop_
_entity.id
_entity.type
_entity.pdbx_description
1 polymer ?
#
loop_
_entity_poly.entity_id
_entity_poly.type
_entity_poly.pdbx_seq_one_letter_code
_entity_poly.pdbx_strand_id
1 'polypeptide(L)'
;MSEAAYGDGQDPRQDRRLEDDAMDTPHAYAPSTLRDVGEDDDGVYVIAVGETGDPESWQLALMECDEEAAEDPQEIALGCDTYCLVVDPGQATHYGGVLECEVAGTRLRLSLTSEAAAALALPADVSFGLSLTADQVALLKRGLARVLSSGRTNARPVLLQI
;
A
#
# COMPACT_ATOMS: atom_id res chain seq x y z
N MET A 1 49.43 -59.72 -6.58
CA MET A 1 50.11 -58.57 -5.94
C MET A 1 49.90 -57.37 -6.84
N SER A 2 49.28 -56.30 -6.31
CA SER A 2 49.11 -54.93 -6.88
C SER A 2 48.37 -54.79 -8.23
N GLU A 3 47.57 -53.77 -8.52
CA GLU A 3 47.15 -52.56 -7.78
C GLU A 3 45.87 -52.01 -8.45
N ALA A 4 45.05 -51.31 -7.68
CA ALA A 4 43.81 -50.68 -8.13
C ALA A 4 44.08 -49.40 -8.94
N ALA A 5 43.25 -49.13 -9.96
CA ALA A 5 43.17 -47.82 -10.61
C ALA A 5 41.72 -47.31 -10.52
N TYR A 6 41.53 -46.34 -9.63
CA TYR A 6 40.40 -45.43 -9.52
C TYR A 6 40.60 -44.28 -10.52
N GLY A 7 39.53 -43.76 -11.13
CA GLY A 7 39.59 -42.51 -11.89
C GLY A 7 38.46 -42.34 -12.91
N ASP A 8 37.23 -42.22 -12.42
CA ASP A 8 36.04 -41.84 -13.18
C ASP A 8 36.17 -40.36 -13.60
N GLY A 9 36.42 -40.13 -14.90
CA GLY A 9 36.50 -38.80 -15.49
C GLY A 9 35.13 -38.38 -16.00
N GLN A 10 34.40 -37.59 -15.20
CA GLN A 10 33.11 -37.01 -15.56
C GLN A 10 33.22 -36.04 -16.76
N ASP A 11 32.24 -36.18 -17.66
CA ASP A 11 32.04 -35.46 -18.93
C ASP A 11 31.74 -33.95 -18.73
N PRO A 12 32.44 -33.03 -19.43
CA PRO A 12 32.26 -31.58 -19.29
C PRO A 12 31.23 -30.96 -20.26
N ARG A 13 30.09 -31.62 -20.50
CA ARG A 13 29.04 -31.09 -21.43
C ARG A 13 27.63 -31.04 -20.85
N GLN A 14 27.45 -30.46 -19.66
CA GLN A 14 26.15 -29.95 -19.25
C GLN A 14 26.05 -28.45 -19.55
N ASP A 15 25.65 -28.22 -20.80
CA ASP A 15 25.30 -26.95 -21.41
C ASP A 15 23.93 -26.48 -20.87
N ARG A 16 23.92 -25.26 -20.34
CA ARG A 16 22.83 -24.28 -20.35
C ARG A 16 21.38 -24.80 -20.24
N ARG A 17 20.87 -24.76 -19.02
CA ARG A 17 19.69 -23.97 -18.62
C ARG A 17 20.12 -23.32 -17.30
N LEU A 18 20.58 -22.06 -17.23
CA LEU A 18 19.74 -20.86 -17.33
C LEU A 18 18.28 -21.23 -17.06
N GLU A 19 18.03 -21.69 -15.85
CA GLU A 19 16.75 -21.49 -15.22
C GLU A 19 16.55 -19.99 -15.22
N ASP A 20 15.62 -19.55 -16.07
CA ASP A 20 14.99 -18.24 -16.03
C ASP A 20 14.32 -18.10 -14.66
N ASP A 21 15.11 -17.87 -13.61
CA ASP A 21 14.68 -17.03 -12.51
C ASP A 21 14.61 -15.62 -13.10
N ALA A 22 13.56 -15.40 -13.89
CA ALA A 22 12.92 -14.11 -13.91
C ALA A 22 12.79 -13.74 -12.43
N MET A 23 13.58 -12.74 -12.03
CA MET A 23 13.30 -11.95 -10.85
C MET A 23 11.93 -11.32 -11.12
N ASP A 24 10.89 -12.13 -10.94
CA ASP A 24 9.50 -11.75 -10.90
C ASP A 24 9.48 -10.73 -9.79
N THR A 25 9.52 -9.48 -10.21
CA THR A 25 9.47 -8.37 -9.28
C THR A 25 8.12 -8.55 -8.62
N PRO A 26 8.04 -8.94 -7.33
CA PRO A 26 6.77 -9.31 -6.75
C PRO A 26 5.89 -8.08 -6.90
N HIS A 27 4.90 -8.15 -7.79
CA HIS A 27 3.82 -7.19 -7.73
C HIS A 27 3.22 -7.45 -6.36
N ALA A 28 3.46 -6.54 -5.42
CA ALA A 28 2.98 -6.69 -4.07
C ALA A 28 1.49 -7.00 -4.17
N TYR A 29 1.12 -8.13 -3.59
CA TYR A 29 -0.25 -8.61 -3.64
C TYR A 29 -1.16 -7.53 -3.05
N ALA A 30 -2.15 -7.09 -3.84
CA ALA A 30 -3.25 -6.26 -3.36
C ALA A 30 -4.55 -7.05 -3.56
N PRO A 31 -5.40 -7.17 -2.53
CA PRO A 31 -6.65 -7.91 -2.62
C PRO A 31 -7.62 -7.19 -3.56
N SER A 32 -8.47 -7.95 -4.24
CA SER A 32 -9.53 -7.35 -5.06
C SER A 32 -10.74 -6.89 -4.24
N THR A 33 -10.87 -7.35 -3.00
CA THR A 33 -12.03 -7.08 -2.13
C THR A 33 -11.58 -6.85 -0.69
N LEU A 34 -12.10 -5.79 -0.08
CA LEU A 34 -11.90 -5.41 1.31
C LEU A 34 -13.16 -5.75 2.12
N ARG A 35 -12.97 -6.25 3.33
CA ARG A 35 -14.02 -6.83 4.17
C ARG A 35 -14.05 -6.28 5.58
N ASP A 36 -13.03 -5.52 5.96
CA ASP A 36 -12.97 -4.89 7.28
C ASP A 36 -12.56 -3.43 7.18
N VAL A 37 -13.01 -2.65 8.15
CA VAL A 37 -12.65 -1.25 8.32
C VAL A 37 -12.62 -0.93 9.81
N GLY A 38 -11.56 -0.25 10.23
CA GLY A 38 -11.38 0.21 11.60
C GLY A 38 -10.90 1.66 11.62
N GLU A 39 -11.21 2.37 12.70
CA GLU A 39 -10.63 3.67 12.99
C GLU A 39 -9.95 3.65 14.36
N ASP A 40 -8.93 4.48 14.51
CA ASP A 40 -8.28 4.80 15.78
C ASP A 40 -8.23 6.33 15.88
N ASP A 41 -8.64 6.90 17.01
CA ASP A 41 -8.62 8.35 17.29
C ASP A 41 -7.87 8.65 18.62
N ASP A 42 -7.15 7.66 19.17
CA ASP A 42 -6.31 7.82 20.36
C ASP A 42 -4.94 8.39 19.95
N GLY A 43 -4.93 9.66 19.51
CA GLY A 43 -3.72 10.38 19.11
C GLY A 43 -3.86 10.98 17.72
N VAL A 44 -3.14 10.42 16.75
CA VAL A 44 -3.30 10.76 15.32
C VAL A 44 -4.41 9.88 14.77
N TYR A 45 -5.44 10.47 14.17
CA TYR A 45 -6.52 9.70 13.59
C TYR A 45 -6.06 8.79 12.45
N VAL A 46 -6.49 7.54 12.50
CA VAL A 46 -6.21 6.51 11.49
C VAL A 46 -7.52 5.92 11.01
N ILE A 47 -7.66 5.77 9.69
CA ILE A 47 -8.68 4.92 9.08
C ILE A 47 -7.97 3.80 8.32
N ALA A 48 -8.31 2.55 8.62
CA ALA A 48 -7.74 1.38 7.96
C ALA A 48 -8.83 0.56 7.28
N VAL A 49 -8.51 0.00 6.12
CA VAL A 49 -9.40 -0.89 5.38
C VAL A 49 -8.63 -2.13 4.94
N GLY A 50 -9.15 -3.31 5.27
CA GLY A 50 -8.42 -4.57 5.19
C GLY A 50 -9.14 -5.64 4.38
N GLU A 51 -8.37 -6.64 3.92
CA GLU A 51 -8.90 -7.84 3.27
C GLU A 51 -9.79 -8.65 4.22
N THR A 52 -9.41 -8.67 5.50
CA THR A 52 -10.10 -9.33 6.62
C THR A 52 -9.90 -8.48 7.90
N GLY A 53 -10.54 -8.87 9.01
CA GLY A 53 -10.30 -8.26 10.33
C GLY A 53 -9.08 -8.82 11.09
N ASP A 54 -8.23 -9.60 10.42
CA ASP A 54 -6.97 -10.09 10.97
C ASP A 54 -5.90 -8.99 10.83
N PRO A 55 -5.24 -8.55 11.93
CA PRO A 55 -4.20 -7.53 11.88
C PRO A 55 -2.95 -7.94 11.10
N GLU A 56 -2.74 -9.24 10.82
CA GLU A 56 -1.64 -9.71 9.97
C GLU A 56 -2.05 -9.79 8.49
N SER A 57 -3.32 -9.57 8.16
CA SER A 57 -3.81 -9.58 6.77
C SER A 57 -3.50 -8.28 6.03
N TRP A 58 -3.71 -8.30 4.72
CA TRP A 58 -3.48 -7.10 3.91
C TRP A 58 -4.39 -5.96 4.35
N GLN A 59 -3.82 -4.78 4.58
CA GLN A 59 -4.55 -3.56 4.92
C GLN A 59 -3.92 -2.33 4.29
N LEU A 60 -4.77 -1.35 3.99
CA LEU A 60 -4.38 0.02 3.67
C LEU A 60 -4.84 0.91 4.82
N ALA A 61 -3.88 1.46 5.55
CA ALA A 61 -4.10 2.46 6.58
C ALA A 61 -3.80 3.86 6.04
N LEU A 62 -4.66 4.82 6.37
CA LEU A 62 -4.46 6.23 6.10
C LEU A 62 -4.47 6.96 7.44
N MET A 63 -3.41 7.73 7.71
CA MET A 63 -3.23 8.48 8.95
C MET A 63 -3.28 9.97 8.66
N GLU A 64 -4.01 10.73 9.47
CA GLU A 64 -4.09 12.18 9.32
C GLU A 64 -2.73 12.85 9.57
N CYS A 65 -2.56 14.01 8.94
CA CYS A 65 -1.41 14.86 9.22
C CYS A 65 -1.62 15.65 10.51
N ASP A 66 -0.55 15.80 11.30
CA ASP A 66 -0.50 16.76 12.40
C ASP A 66 -0.56 18.21 11.86
N GLU A 67 -1.47 19.03 12.39
CA GLU A 67 -1.60 20.42 11.98
C GLU A 67 -0.32 21.24 12.23
N GLU A 68 0.46 20.90 13.27
CA GLU A 68 1.73 21.58 13.55
C GLU A 68 2.80 21.27 12.48
N ALA A 69 2.77 20.07 11.89
CA ALA A 69 3.69 19.69 10.82
C ALA A 69 3.48 20.49 9.53
N ALA A 70 2.24 20.95 9.29
CA ALA A 70 1.88 21.75 8.11
C ALA A 70 2.60 23.11 8.02
N GLU A 71 3.16 23.60 9.13
CA GLU A 71 3.87 24.88 9.20
C GLU A 71 5.39 24.74 9.40
N ASP A 72 5.89 23.53 9.68
CA ASP A 72 7.32 23.28 9.89
C ASP A 72 8.08 23.10 8.56
N PRO A 73 9.07 23.94 8.23
CA PRO A 73 9.86 23.82 7.01
C PRO A 73 10.57 22.47 6.84
N GLN A 74 10.96 21.81 7.93
CA GLN A 74 11.61 20.50 7.89
C GLN A 74 10.60 19.41 7.52
N GLU A 75 9.42 19.41 8.14
CA GLU A 75 8.34 18.46 7.82
C GLU A 75 7.85 18.64 6.39
N ILE A 76 7.72 19.90 5.93
CA ILE A 76 7.41 20.25 4.54
C ILE A 76 8.47 19.71 3.56
N ALA A 77 9.75 19.81 3.91
CA ALA A 77 10.84 19.33 3.07
C ALA A 77 10.88 17.79 2.98
N LEU A 78 10.39 17.11 4.02
CA LEU A 78 10.29 15.64 4.08
C LEU A 78 8.94 15.12 3.54
N GLY A 79 7.95 15.99 3.35
CA GLY A 79 6.58 15.63 2.93
C GLY A 79 5.70 15.09 4.06
N CYS A 80 6.22 15.00 5.29
CA CYS A 80 5.54 14.52 6.49
C CYS A 80 4.39 15.45 6.95
N ASP A 81 4.33 16.64 6.37
CA ASP A 81 3.28 17.64 6.55
C ASP A 81 2.01 17.35 5.73
N THR A 82 1.87 16.09 5.30
CA THR A 82 0.73 15.54 4.58
C THR A 82 0.26 14.26 5.28
N TYR A 83 -0.93 13.76 4.93
CA TYR A 83 -1.42 12.49 5.46
C TYR A 83 -0.50 11.34 5.03
N CYS A 84 -0.49 10.25 5.80
CA CYS A 84 0.35 9.09 5.52
C CYS A 84 -0.48 7.91 5.01
N LEU A 85 0.04 7.18 4.02
CA LEU A 85 -0.49 5.92 3.52
C LEU A 85 0.45 4.79 3.93
N VAL A 86 -0.10 3.72 4.52
CA VAL A 86 0.65 2.51 4.87
C VAL A 86 -0.06 1.28 4.32
N VAL A 87 0.68 0.45 3.58
CA VAL A 87 0.24 -0.87 3.15
C VAL A 87 0.94 -1.93 3.97
N ASP A 88 0.13 -2.82 4.55
CA ASP A 88 0.56 -4.04 5.20
C ASP A 88 0.10 -5.28 4.43
N PRO A 89 0.78 -6.43 4.59
CA PRO A 89 2.03 -6.60 5.34
C PRO A 89 3.23 -5.97 4.62
N GLY A 90 4.24 -5.54 5.40
CA GLY A 90 5.50 -4.99 4.88
C GLY A 90 5.72 -3.51 5.15
N GLN A 91 4.74 -2.83 5.77
CA GLN A 91 4.86 -1.44 6.22
C GLN A 91 5.32 -0.47 5.12
N ALA A 92 4.90 -0.74 3.88
CA ALA A 92 5.22 0.13 2.75
C ALA A 92 4.51 1.48 2.98
N THR A 93 5.29 2.56 3.06
CA THR A 93 4.83 3.85 3.57
C THR A 93 5.08 4.96 2.57
N HIS A 94 4.09 5.84 2.39
CA HIS A 94 4.23 7.05 1.58
C HIS A 94 3.39 8.21 2.13
N TYR A 95 3.94 9.41 2.15
CA TYR A 95 3.23 10.62 2.57
C TYR A 95 2.55 11.31 1.37
N GLY A 96 1.26 11.58 1.50
CA GLY A 96 0.43 12.17 0.46
C GLY A 96 0.29 11.27 -0.77
N GLY A 97 0.12 11.89 -1.94
CA GLY A 97 0.19 11.20 -3.23
C GLY A 97 -1.10 10.52 -3.70
N VAL A 98 -2.25 10.81 -3.06
CA VAL A 98 -3.56 10.47 -3.65
C VAL A 98 -4.00 11.64 -4.52
N LEU A 99 -4.26 11.36 -5.79
CA LEU A 99 -4.79 12.31 -6.76
C LEU A 99 -6.31 12.36 -6.71
N GLU A 100 -6.94 11.19 -6.68
CA GLU A 100 -8.40 11.05 -6.65
C GLU A 100 -8.81 9.93 -5.68
N CYS A 101 -9.89 10.16 -4.93
CA CYS A 101 -10.50 9.14 -4.09
C CYS A 101 -12.01 9.13 -4.30
N GLU A 102 -12.55 7.96 -4.62
CA GLU A 102 -13.98 7.76 -4.85
C GLU A 102 -14.50 6.56 -4.09
N VAL A 103 -15.61 6.74 -3.38
CA VAL A 103 -16.37 5.65 -2.74
C VAL A 103 -17.79 5.62 -3.31
N ALA A 104 -17.99 4.79 -4.32
CA ALA A 104 -19.24 4.64 -5.04
C ALA A 104 -19.85 3.25 -4.84
N GLY A 105 -20.99 3.17 -4.15
CA GLY A 105 -21.67 1.91 -3.85
C GLY A 105 -20.76 0.95 -3.07
N THR A 106 -20.40 -0.17 -3.69
CA THR A 106 -19.54 -1.22 -3.12
C THR A 106 -18.12 -1.16 -3.70
N ARG A 107 -17.61 0.02 -4.04
CA ARG A 107 -16.27 0.18 -4.62
C ARG A 107 -15.54 1.37 -4.03
N LEU A 108 -14.27 1.16 -3.72
CA LEU A 108 -13.28 2.19 -3.44
C LEU A 108 -12.32 2.27 -4.65
N ARG A 109 -12.14 3.47 -5.21
CA ARG A 109 -11.12 3.75 -6.24
C ARG A 109 -10.15 4.78 -5.69
N LEU A 110 -8.87 4.52 -5.89
CA LEU A 110 -7.79 5.46 -5.61
C LEU A 110 -6.96 5.64 -6.88
N SER A 111 -6.69 6.89 -7.22
CA SER A 111 -5.65 7.25 -8.19
C SER A 111 -4.48 7.86 -7.41
N LEU A 112 -3.29 7.33 -7.64
CA LEU A 112 -2.06 7.66 -6.93
C LEU A 112 -1.07 8.36 -7.86
N THR A 113 -0.19 9.18 -7.29
CA THR A 113 1.01 9.61 -8.01
C THR A 113 1.89 8.41 -8.32
N SER A 114 2.74 8.51 -9.34
CA SER A 114 3.67 7.44 -9.69
C SER A 114 4.63 7.10 -8.55
N GLU A 115 5.00 8.09 -7.73
CA GLU A 115 5.86 7.91 -6.55
C GLU A 115 5.14 7.12 -5.46
N ALA A 116 3.90 7.50 -5.12
CA ALA A 116 3.10 6.79 -4.13
C ALA A 116 2.80 5.35 -4.59
N ALA A 117 2.41 5.16 -5.84
CA ALA A 117 2.16 3.86 -6.43
C ALA A 117 3.40 2.94 -6.33
N ALA A 118 4.58 3.46 -6.68
CA ALA A 118 5.82 2.71 -6.60
C ALA A 118 6.23 2.40 -5.15
N ALA A 119 6.12 3.36 -4.23
CA ALA A 119 6.49 3.20 -2.83
C ALA A 119 5.58 2.20 -2.09
N LEU A 120 4.28 2.23 -2.39
CA LEU A 120 3.27 1.34 -1.79
C LEU A 120 3.17 0.00 -2.54
N ALA A 121 3.92 -0.16 -3.64
CA ALA A 121 3.82 -1.29 -4.56
C ALA A 121 2.38 -1.57 -5.04
N LEU A 122 1.63 -0.50 -5.30
CA LEU A 122 0.27 -0.52 -5.83
C LEU A 122 0.24 -0.01 -7.28
N PRO A 123 -0.77 -0.41 -8.08
CA PRO A 123 -1.05 0.26 -9.34
C PRO A 123 -1.38 1.74 -9.11
N ALA A 124 -1.00 2.60 -10.08
CA ALA A 124 -1.34 4.03 -10.02
C ALA A 124 -2.86 4.28 -10.02
N ASP A 125 -3.64 3.41 -10.65
CA ASP A 125 -5.10 3.37 -10.51
C ASP A 125 -5.48 2.03 -9.90
N VAL A 126 -5.91 2.05 -8.64
CA VAL A 126 -6.30 0.85 -7.90
C VAL A 126 -7.78 0.93 -7.53
N SER A 127 -8.45 -0.22 -7.56
CA SER A 127 -9.87 -0.32 -7.26
C SER A 127 -10.17 -1.59 -6.47
N PHE A 128 -10.87 -1.40 -5.35
CA PHE A 128 -11.23 -2.46 -4.43
C PHE A 128 -12.75 -2.61 -4.38
N GLY A 129 -13.23 -3.86 -4.41
CA GLY A 129 -14.58 -4.18 -4.00
C GLY A 129 -14.73 -3.98 -2.49
N LEU A 130 -15.84 -3.43 -2.05
CA LEU A 130 -16.19 -3.27 -0.64
C LEU A 130 -17.27 -4.29 -0.28
N SER A 131 -16.88 -5.32 0.44
CA SER A 131 -17.80 -6.27 1.07
C SER A 131 -18.01 -5.86 2.52
N LEU A 132 -18.47 -4.63 2.70
CA LEU A 132 -18.69 -3.97 3.98
C LEU A 132 -20.19 -3.74 4.21
N THR A 133 -20.60 -3.65 5.47
CA THR A 133 -21.95 -3.18 5.83
C THR A 133 -22.12 -1.69 5.50
N ALA A 134 -23.37 -1.21 5.46
CA ALA A 134 -23.63 0.22 5.19
C ALA A 134 -22.98 1.15 6.23
N ASP A 135 -22.99 0.75 7.50
CA ASP A 135 -22.36 1.53 8.59
C ASP A 135 -20.84 1.57 8.45
N GLN A 136 -20.23 0.44 8.07
CA GLN A 136 -18.79 0.36 7.77
C GLN A 136 -18.41 1.21 6.55
N VAL A 137 -19.22 1.22 5.48
CA VAL A 137 -18.99 2.12 4.34
C VAL A 137 -19.11 3.58 4.78
N ALA A 138 -20.10 3.91 5.62
CA ALA A 138 -20.24 5.26 6.15
C ALA A 138 -19.05 5.66 7.04
N LEU A 139 -18.50 4.74 7.83
CA LEU A 139 -17.28 4.93 8.60
C LEU A 139 -16.09 5.21 7.68
N LEU A 140 -15.83 4.34 6.70
CA LEU A 140 -14.76 4.51 5.73
C LEU A 140 -14.84 5.87 5.03
N LYS A 141 -16.04 6.26 4.60
CA LYS A 141 -16.30 7.55 3.96
C LYS A 141 -15.91 8.73 4.85
N ARG A 142 -16.36 8.74 6.12
CA ARG A 142 -16.02 9.81 7.06
C ARG A 142 -14.51 9.86 7.33
N GLY A 143 -13.89 8.70 7.54
CA GLY A 143 -12.46 8.63 7.82
C GLY A 143 -11.60 9.08 6.64
N LEU A 144 -11.90 8.62 5.42
CA LEU A 144 -11.22 9.07 4.20
C LEU A 144 -11.38 10.58 4.00
N ALA A 145 -12.58 11.12 4.22
CA ALA A 145 -12.82 12.55 4.10
C ALA A 145 -11.99 13.36 5.12
N ARG A 146 -11.88 12.89 6.37
CA ARG A 146 -11.05 13.51 7.41
C ARG A 146 -9.57 13.49 7.02
N VAL A 147 -9.01 12.30 6.78
CA VAL A 147 -7.58 12.12 6.52
C VAL A 147 -7.14 12.84 5.24
N LEU A 148 -7.86 12.64 4.13
CA LEU A 148 -7.46 13.22 2.83
C LEU A 148 -7.69 14.73 2.74
N SER A 149 -8.39 15.33 3.72
CA SER A 149 -8.53 16.77 3.87
C SER A 149 -7.51 17.39 4.84
N SER A 150 -6.64 16.59 5.46
CA SER A 150 -5.58 17.07 6.35
C SER A 150 -4.33 17.53 5.57
N GLY A 151 -3.39 18.20 6.25
CA GLY A 151 -2.13 18.68 5.67
C GLY A 151 -2.30 19.83 4.66
N ARG A 152 -1.21 20.17 3.98
CA ARG A 152 -1.17 21.28 3.00
C ARG A 152 -2.18 21.15 1.87
N THR A 153 -2.82 22.25 1.51
CA THR A 153 -3.87 22.30 0.48
C THR A 153 -3.44 21.78 -0.89
N ASN A 154 -2.18 21.99 -1.30
CA ASN A 154 -1.67 21.55 -2.60
C ASN A 154 -1.27 20.07 -2.64
N ALA A 155 -1.24 19.39 -1.50
CA ALA A 155 -0.99 17.95 -1.39
C ALA A 155 -2.27 17.12 -1.23
N ARG A 156 -3.42 17.78 -1.09
CA ARG A 156 -4.73 17.13 -1.00
C ARG A 156 -5.18 16.62 -2.37
N PRO A 157 -6.02 15.57 -2.42
CA PRO A 157 -6.56 15.08 -3.68
C PRO A 157 -7.33 16.17 -4.43
N VAL A 158 -7.19 16.18 -5.76
CA VAL A 158 -7.93 17.11 -6.62
C VAL A 158 -9.41 16.72 -6.74
N LEU A 159 -9.74 15.46 -6.43
CA LEU A 159 -11.10 14.93 -6.43
C LEU A 159 -11.34 14.03 -5.21
N LEU A 160 -12.36 14.37 -4.42
CA LEU A 160 -12.92 13.54 -3.36
C LEU A 160 -14.42 13.33 -3.64
N GLN A 161 -14.80 12.12 -4.04
CA GLN A 161 -16.21 11.73 -4.20
C GLN A 161 -16.57 10.67 -3.17
N ILE A 162 -16.97 11.15 -2.01
CA ILE A 162 -17.18 10.34 -0.80
C ILE A 162 -18.61 10.48 -0.33
#